data_AF-A0A433CYX7-F1
#
_entry.id   AF-A0A433CYX7-F1
#
_cell.length_a   1.000
_cell.length_b   1.000
_cell.length_c   1.000
_cell.angle_alpha   90.00
_cell.angle_beta   90.00
_cell.angle_gamma   90.00
#
_symmetry.space_group_name_H-M   'P 1'
#
loop_
_entity.id
_entity.type
_entity.pdbx_description
1 polymer ?
#
loop_
_entity_poly.entity_id
_entity_poly.type
_entity_poly.pdbx_seq_one_letter_code
_entity_poly.pdbx_strand_id
1 'polypeptide(L)'
;MAFNYGNYFSILKTKSSASGHTPTTKLYSQLRHYLSTTTATHSSDTPNTYVILISTGAFCPVHLQHIRLFDAARAHIHATLPNHYVVAGYISPSHDDYVRGKLGENHISATHRIAMANLAVAASEWVDVDAWEAMGVDYFVDFPSVAVELRERVREAVLREGLQVDKERIAVWFLAGADLVVRAGGGFRRLARVGIKTVCAMRVAPEHGLISKDNFVDYLKGGFGPEWRNDIVLINEAPVVEEGGMGLSSTLVRRRLREGGDIDGLVEQQVAAYLKEHRILDL
;
A
#
# COMPACT_ATOMS: atom_id res chain seq x y z
N MET A 1 -11.00 -11.53 -26.63
CA MET A 1 -11.84 -12.50 -25.90
C MET A 1 -12.42 -11.80 -24.68
N ALA A 2 -13.74 -11.71 -24.57
CA ALA A 2 -14.40 -11.14 -23.40
C ALA A 2 -14.23 -12.11 -22.22
N PHE A 3 -13.47 -11.71 -21.20
CA PHE A 3 -13.37 -12.46 -19.95
C PHE A 3 -14.72 -12.43 -19.24
N ASN A 4 -15.29 -13.60 -18.95
CA ASN A 4 -16.58 -13.72 -18.30
C ASN A 4 -16.42 -13.56 -16.77
N TYR A 5 -16.72 -12.36 -16.27
CA TYR A 5 -16.39 -11.90 -14.90
C TYR A 5 -17.22 -12.55 -13.78
N GLY A 6 -18.32 -13.24 -14.10
CA GLY A 6 -19.13 -13.94 -13.09
C GLY A 6 -18.39 -15.07 -12.38
N ASN A 7 -17.38 -15.67 -13.02
CA ASN A 7 -16.63 -16.80 -12.48
C ASN A 7 -15.42 -16.42 -11.60
N TYR A 8 -14.94 -15.17 -11.64
CA TYR A 8 -13.76 -14.78 -10.84
C TYR A 8 -14.13 -14.59 -9.35
N PHE A 9 -15.29 -13.97 -9.09
CA PHE A 9 -15.80 -13.80 -7.73
C PHE A 9 -16.30 -15.12 -7.10
N SER A 10 -16.72 -16.11 -7.91
CA SER A 10 -17.13 -17.42 -7.39
C SER A 10 -15.94 -18.28 -6.97
N ILE A 11 -14.79 -18.18 -7.65
CA ILE A 11 -13.56 -18.90 -7.30
C ILE A 11 -12.99 -18.39 -5.96
N LEU A 12 -12.97 -17.08 -5.72
CA LEU A 12 -12.49 -16.50 -4.45
C LEU A 12 -13.35 -16.91 -3.24
N LYS A 13 -14.65 -17.13 -3.43
CA LYS A 13 -15.56 -17.55 -2.33
C LYS A 13 -15.31 -18.97 -1.81
N THR A 14 -14.57 -19.82 -2.53
CA THR A 14 -14.39 -21.23 -2.16
C THR A 14 -13.12 -21.54 -1.37
N LYS A 15 -12.26 -20.56 -1.12
CA LYS A 15 -11.00 -20.73 -0.36
C LYS A 15 -10.74 -19.62 0.65
N SER A 16 -11.75 -19.23 1.43
CA SER A 16 -11.54 -18.33 2.58
C SER A 16 -10.93 -19.11 3.77
N SER A 17 -9.61 -19.27 3.73
CA SER A 17 -8.74 -19.45 4.89
C SER A 17 -7.53 -18.55 4.62
N ALA A 18 -7.17 -17.55 5.41
CA ALA A 18 -7.03 -17.58 6.85
C ALA A 18 -7.07 -16.15 7.41
N SER A 19 -7.88 -15.94 8.46
CA SER A 19 -7.95 -14.68 9.22
C SER A 19 -6.63 -14.28 9.90
N GLY A 20 -5.60 -15.15 9.89
CA GLY A 20 -4.33 -14.91 10.57
C GLY A 20 -3.33 -14.01 9.82
N HIS A 21 -3.57 -13.70 8.54
CA HIS A 21 -2.59 -12.94 7.73
C HIS A 21 -2.80 -11.42 7.73
N THR A 22 -3.91 -10.93 8.29
CA THR A 22 -4.22 -9.49 8.36
C THR A 22 -4.45 -9.10 9.81
N PRO A 23 -3.44 -8.51 10.47
CA PRO A 23 -3.61 -7.97 11.81
C PRO A 23 -4.67 -6.87 11.82
N THR A 24 -5.61 -6.92 12.76
CA THR A 24 -6.71 -5.95 12.86
C THR A 24 -6.66 -5.09 14.11
N THR A 25 -5.71 -5.32 15.01
CA THR A 25 -5.59 -4.62 16.28
C THR A 25 -5.46 -3.11 16.10
N LYS A 26 -4.55 -2.65 15.22
CA LYS A 26 -4.36 -1.22 14.93
C LYS A 26 -5.59 -0.60 14.27
N LEU A 27 -6.21 -1.32 13.31
CA LEU A 27 -7.47 -0.93 12.68
C LEU A 27 -8.58 -0.68 13.71
N TYR A 28 -8.80 -1.64 14.63
CA TYR A 28 -9.85 -1.51 15.64
C TYR A 28 -9.57 -0.37 16.62
N SER A 29 -8.31 -0.20 17.04
CA SER A 29 -7.89 0.90 17.92
C SER A 29 -8.25 2.26 17.32
N GLN A 30 -7.84 2.50 16.06
CA GLN A 30 -8.11 3.76 15.36
C GLN A 30 -9.62 3.95 15.08
N LEU A 31 -10.33 2.90 14.65
CA LEU A 31 -11.78 2.98 14.44
C LEU A 31 -12.51 3.40 15.71
N ARG A 32 -12.22 2.77 16.86
CA ARG A 32 -12.83 3.15 18.15
C ARG A 32 -12.54 4.61 18.50
N HIS A 33 -11.30 5.06 18.29
CA HIS A 33 -10.92 6.45 18.53
C HIS A 33 -11.78 7.43 17.72
N TYR A 34 -11.88 7.25 16.40
CA TYR A 34 -12.67 8.17 15.56
C TYR A 34 -14.19 8.06 15.81
N LEU A 35 -14.70 6.85 16.08
CA LEU A 35 -16.11 6.67 16.42
C LEU A 35 -16.49 7.42 17.69
N SER A 36 -15.63 7.42 18.71
CA SER A 36 -15.89 8.13 19.97
C SER A 36 -15.76 9.65 19.86
N THR A 37 -14.85 10.14 19.02
CA THR A 37 -14.54 11.58 18.92
C THR A 37 -15.46 12.31 17.95
N THR A 38 -15.92 11.67 16.87
CA THR A 38 -16.81 12.34 15.92
C THR A 38 -18.27 12.39 16.37
N THR A 39 -18.74 11.44 17.19
CA THR A 39 -20.08 11.53 17.81
C THR A 39 -20.22 12.75 18.73
N ALA A 40 -19.11 13.29 19.23
CA ALA A 40 -19.10 14.40 20.18
C ALA A 40 -18.99 15.79 19.53
N THR A 41 -18.59 15.91 18.25
CA THR A 41 -18.07 17.20 17.75
C THR A 41 -18.74 17.84 16.55
N HIS A 42 -19.43 17.17 15.60
CA HIS A 42 -20.08 17.91 14.50
C HIS A 42 -21.28 17.21 13.87
N SER A 43 -22.38 17.96 13.73
CA SER A 43 -23.55 17.67 12.88
C SER A 43 -23.26 18.06 11.41
N SER A 44 -22.25 17.47 10.78
CA SER A 44 -22.12 17.58 9.33
C SER A 44 -23.15 16.64 8.67
N ASP A 45 -23.92 17.15 7.71
CA ASP A 45 -24.85 16.31 6.92
C ASP A 45 -24.13 15.23 6.11
N THR A 46 -22.81 15.35 5.96
CA THR A 46 -21.97 14.41 5.22
C THR A 46 -21.38 13.35 6.15
N PRO A 47 -21.67 12.05 5.92
CA PRO A 47 -21.19 10.98 6.76
C PRO A 47 -19.66 10.78 6.67
N ASN A 48 -19.05 10.38 7.78
CA ASN A 48 -17.65 9.99 7.84
C ASN A 48 -17.33 8.78 6.95
N THR A 49 -16.16 8.79 6.33
CA THR A 49 -15.55 7.66 5.65
C THR A 49 -14.27 7.26 6.37
N TYR A 50 -14.14 5.99 6.75
CA TYR A 50 -12.96 5.41 7.38
C TYR A 50 -12.09 4.76 6.31
N VAL A 51 -10.93 5.36 6.06
CA VAL A 51 -10.02 4.98 4.98
C VAL A 51 -8.97 4.03 5.50
N ILE A 52 -8.75 2.95 4.76
CA ILE A 52 -7.69 1.97 4.95
C ILE A 52 -6.78 2.08 3.72
N LEU A 53 -5.51 2.38 3.93
CA LEU A 53 -4.53 2.45 2.84
C LEU A 53 -3.89 1.08 2.62
N ILE A 54 -3.70 0.67 1.37
CA ILE A 54 -2.92 -0.53 1.03
C ILE A 54 -1.84 -0.18 0.00
N SER A 55 -0.62 -0.65 0.23
CA SER A 55 0.45 -0.62 -0.78
C SER A 55 0.98 -2.03 -1.01
N THR A 56 0.94 -2.50 -2.25
CA THR A 56 1.53 -3.79 -2.63
C THR A 56 2.88 -3.59 -3.32
N GLY A 57 3.74 -4.61 -3.28
CA GLY A 57 5.02 -4.54 -3.94
C GLY A 57 5.99 -5.61 -3.50
N ALA A 58 7.19 -5.58 -4.09
CA ALA A 58 8.22 -6.53 -3.73
C ALA A 58 8.70 -6.33 -2.29
N PHE A 59 8.88 -5.09 -1.82
CA PHE A 59 9.47 -4.76 -0.50
C PHE A 59 10.73 -5.61 -0.22
N CYS A 60 11.69 -5.53 -1.14
CA CYS A 60 12.83 -6.43 -1.21
C CYS A 60 14.18 -5.69 -1.12
N PRO A 61 14.56 -5.10 0.03
CA PRO A 61 13.77 -5.00 1.27
C PRO A 61 12.85 -3.78 1.30
N VAL A 62 12.00 -3.68 2.33
CA VAL A 62 11.32 -2.43 2.71
C VAL A 62 12.36 -1.35 3.05
N HIS A 63 11.98 -0.08 2.94
CA HIS A 63 12.88 1.07 3.16
C HIS A 63 12.09 2.29 3.62
N LEU A 64 12.76 3.32 4.15
CA LEU A 64 12.09 4.44 4.82
C LEU A 64 11.07 5.16 3.94
N GLN A 65 11.34 5.31 2.64
CA GLN A 65 10.39 5.98 1.73
C GLN A 65 9.05 5.23 1.59
N HIS A 66 9.00 3.91 1.83
CA HIS A 66 7.72 3.20 1.89
C HIS A 66 6.90 3.68 3.08
N ILE A 67 7.53 3.84 4.25
CA ILE A 67 6.87 4.26 5.50
C ILE A 67 6.44 5.72 5.40
N ARG A 68 7.35 6.60 4.95
CA ARG A 68 7.08 8.04 4.74
C ARG A 68 5.91 8.28 3.80
N LEU A 69 5.70 7.41 2.81
CA LEU A 69 4.57 7.52 1.89
C LEU A 69 3.22 7.28 2.60
N PHE A 70 3.15 6.35 3.55
CA PHE A 70 1.95 6.17 4.38
C PHE A 70 1.65 7.41 5.21
N ASP A 71 2.66 7.96 5.89
CA ASP A 71 2.48 9.16 6.73
C ASP A 71 2.08 10.39 5.90
N ALA A 72 2.71 10.61 4.75
CA ALA A 72 2.37 11.70 3.84
C ALA A 72 0.93 11.56 3.30
N ALA A 73 0.52 10.35 2.94
CA ALA A 73 -0.84 10.07 2.48
C ALA A 73 -1.88 10.32 3.58
N ARG A 74 -1.62 9.85 4.81
CA ARG A 74 -2.50 10.07 5.97
C ARG A 74 -2.65 11.56 6.28
N ALA A 75 -1.53 12.27 6.40
CA ALA A 75 -1.53 13.70 6.65
C ALA A 75 -2.28 14.48 5.57
N HIS A 76 -2.06 14.15 4.29
CA HIS A 76 -2.75 14.79 3.18
C HIS A 76 -4.27 14.56 3.23
N ILE A 77 -4.72 13.31 3.40
CA ILE A 77 -6.15 12.98 3.46
C ILE A 77 -6.83 13.74 4.59
N HIS A 78 -6.24 13.72 5.79
CA HIS A 78 -6.81 14.42 6.95
C HIS A 78 -6.84 15.94 6.75
N ALA A 79 -5.87 16.51 6.03
CA ALA A 79 -5.79 17.95 5.79
C ALA A 79 -6.73 18.44 4.67
N THR A 80 -7.00 17.61 3.65
CA THR A 80 -7.67 18.07 2.42
C THR A 80 -9.05 17.47 2.19
N LEU A 81 -9.36 16.32 2.81
CA LEU A 81 -10.63 15.61 2.61
C LEU A 81 -11.45 15.61 3.91
N PRO A 82 -12.42 16.54 4.06
CA PRO A 82 -13.26 16.56 5.24
C PRO A 82 -14.04 15.25 5.39
N ASN A 83 -14.29 14.85 6.63
CA ASN A 83 -14.98 13.61 7.00
C ASN A 83 -14.27 12.32 6.52
N HIS A 84 -12.99 12.37 6.09
CA HIS A 84 -12.19 11.18 5.76
C HIS A 84 -11.14 10.93 6.84
N TYR A 85 -11.21 9.76 7.47
CA TYR A 85 -10.32 9.39 8.56
C TYR A 85 -9.54 8.15 8.19
N VAL A 86 -8.24 8.28 7.95
CA VAL A 86 -7.35 7.12 7.80
C VAL A 86 -7.21 6.39 9.13
N VAL A 87 -7.68 5.14 9.16
CA VAL A 87 -7.75 4.27 10.35
C VAL A 87 -6.81 3.07 10.29
N ALA A 88 -6.30 2.72 9.12
CA ALA A 88 -5.24 1.71 9.00
C ALA A 88 -4.43 1.89 7.72
N GLY A 89 -3.20 1.39 7.74
CA GLY A 89 -2.36 1.20 6.58
C GLY A 89 -1.89 -0.25 6.53
N TYR A 90 -1.83 -0.86 5.35
CA TYR A 90 -1.31 -2.20 5.14
C TYR A 90 -0.20 -2.20 4.09
N ILE A 91 0.99 -2.60 4.51
CA ILE A 91 2.04 -3.06 3.60
C ILE A 91 1.70 -4.50 3.21
N SER A 92 1.55 -4.78 1.92
CA SER A 92 1.24 -6.11 1.39
C SER A 92 2.40 -6.63 0.54
N PRO A 93 3.34 -7.39 1.12
CA PRO A 93 4.40 -8.02 0.35
C PRO A 93 3.85 -8.98 -0.70
N SER A 94 4.33 -8.85 -1.93
CA SER A 94 3.89 -9.71 -3.04
C SER A 94 4.41 -11.14 -2.93
N HIS A 95 3.72 -12.06 -3.61
CA HIS A 95 4.07 -13.48 -3.69
C HIS A 95 5.47 -13.72 -4.28
N ASP A 96 6.16 -14.77 -3.81
CA ASP A 96 7.54 -15.07 -4.20
C ASP A 96 7.69 -15.38 -5.69
N ASP A 97 6.69 -15.96 -6.36
CA ASP A 97 6.74 -16.20 -7.81
C ASP A 97 6.92 -14.90 -8.60
N TYR A 98 6.20 -13.84 -8.20
CA TYR A 98 6.34 -12.53 -8.82
C TYR A 98 7.71 -11.92 -8.51
N VAL A 99 8.13 -11.97 -7.25
CA VAL A 99 9.38 -11.33 -6.81
C VAL A 99 10.59 -12.04 -7.42
N ARG A 100 10.58 -13.38 -7.49
CA ARG A 100 11.62 -14.18 -8.14
C ARG A 100 11.66 -13.91 -9.65
N GLY A 101 10.52 -13.86 -10.32
CA GLY A 101 10.46 -13.51 -11.74
C GLY A 101 11.00 -12.10 -12.03
N LYS A 102 10.78 -11.15 -11.12
CA LYS A 102 11.24 -9.76 -11.25
C LYS A 102 12.72 -9.57 -10.91
N LEU A 103 13.22 -10.23 -9.87
CA LEU A 103 14.54 -9.94 -9.27
C LEU A 103 15.59 -11.04 -9.49
N GLY A 104 15.18 -12.22 -9.98
CA GLY A 104 16.07 -13.37 -10.16
C GLY A 104 16.78 -13.72 -8.85
N GLU A 105 18.09 -13.86 -8.90
CA GLU A 105 18.94 -14.18 -7.74
C GLU A 105 18.93 -13.09 -6.65
N ASN A 106 18.48 -11.87 -6.98
CA ASN A 106 18.38 -10.77 -6.01
C ASN A 106 17.08 -10.78 -5.20
N HIS A 107 16.24 -11.81 -5.33
CA HIS A 107 15.01 -11.93 -4.54
C HIS A 107 15.31 -12.30 -3.09
N ILE A 108 14.56 -11.69 -2.18
CA ILE A 108 14.49 -12.07 -0.77
C ILE A 108 13.16 -12.81 -0.58
N SER A 109 13.16 -13.92 0.14
CA SER A 109 11.96 -14.74 0.35
C SER A 109 10.84 -13.96 1.06
N ALA A 110 9.59 -14.37 0.83
CA ALA A 110 8.41 -13.77 1.46
C ALA A 110 8.53 -13.69 2.98
N THR A 111 8.99 -14.76 3.63
CA THR A 111 9.20 -14.82 5.07
C THR A 111 10.10 -13.68 5.57
N HIS A 112 11.25 -13.46 4.93
CA HIS A 112 12.16 -12.39 5.31
C HIS A 112 11.59 -11.00 4.99
N ARG A 113 10.91 -10.84 3.85
CA ARG A 113 10.29 -9.56 3.48
C ARG A 113 9.19 -9.16 4.44
N ILE A 114 8.36 -10.12 4.87
CA ILE A 114 7.32 -9.92 5.88
C ILE A 114 7.95 -9.59 7.23
N ALA A 115 8.99 -10.31 7.65
CA ALA A 115 9.69 -10.02 8.91
C ALA A 115 10.25 -8.59 8.92
N MET A 116 10.96 -8.18 7.87
CA MET A 116 11.48 -6.82 7.73
C MET A 116 10.37 -5.77 7.65
N ALA A 117 9.27 -6.05 6.95
CA ALA A 117 8.13 -5.14 6.90
C ALA A 117 7.50 -4.93 8.29
N ASN A 118 7.38 -6.00 9.09
CA ASN A 118 6.88 -5.92 10.46
C ASN A 118 7.80 -5.08 11.35
N LEU A 119 9.11 -5.29 11.27
CA LEU A 119 10.10 -4.47 11.98
C LEU A 119 10.01 -3.00 11.57
N ALA A 120 9.82 -2.72 10.28
CA ALA A 120 9.73 -1.36 9.77
C ALA A 120 8.50 -0.58 10.26
N VAL A 121 7.42 -1.26 10.64
CA VAL A 121 6.17 -0.64 11.10
C VAL A 121 5.86 -0.93 12.57
N ALA A 122 6.81 -1.51 13.31
CA ALA A 122 6.62 -1.91 14.71
C ALA A 122 6.24 -0.73 15.62
N ALA A 123 6.83 0.44 15.37
CA ALA A 123 6.54 1.67 16.11
C ALA A 123 5.30 2.44 15.60
N SER A 124 4.65 1.97 14.52
CA SER A 124 3.46 2.62 13.97
C SER A 124 2.20 2.16 14.70
N GLU A 125 1.40 3.12 15.16
CA GLU A 125 0.10 2.87 15.80
C GLU A 125 -1.05 2.59 14.82
N TRP A 126 -0.78 2.61 13.51
CA TRP A 126 -1.83 2.52 12.49
C TRP A 126 -1.45 1.75 11.21
N VAL A 127 -0.16 1.50 10.97
CA VAL A 127 0.31 0.70 9.82
C VAL A 127 0.70 -0.69 10.28
N ASP A 128 0.21 -1.73 9.59
CA ASP A 128 0.54 -3.14 9.79
C ASP A 128 0.93 -3.82 8.46
N VAL A 129 1.33 -5.09 8.53
CA VAL A 129 1.65 -5.92 7.37
C VAL A 129 0.51 -6.90 7.10
N ASP A 130 -0.05 -6.86 5.89
CA ASP A 130 -0.97 -7.88 5.40
C ASP A 130 -0.19 -8.93 4.60
N ALA A 131 0.01 -10.10 5.20
CA ALA A 131 0.79 -11.18 4.60
C ALA A 131 -0.03 -12.06 3.64
N TRP A 132 -1.32 -11.75 3.41
CA TRP A 132 -2.21 -12.63 2.66
C TRP A 132 -1.77 -12.87 1.21
N GLU A 133 -1.33 -11.84 0.49
CA GLU A 133 -0.86 -11.98 -0.89
C GLU A 133 0.37 -12.89 -1.00
N ALA A 134 1.25 -12.87 0.01
CA ALA A 134 2.50 -13.63 0.00
C ALA A 134 2.39 -15.04 0.60
N MET A 135 1.55 -15.22 1.63
CA MET A 135 1.50 -16.45 2.44
C MET A 135 0.11 -17.04 2.60
N GLY A 136 -0.95 -16.28 2.28
CA GLY A 136 -2.34 -16.71 2.40
C GLY A 136 -2.89 -17.40 1.14
N VAL A 137 -2.10 -17.45 0.06
CA VAL A 137 -2.45 -18.05 -1.23
C VAL A 137 -1.22 -18.72 -1.85
N ASP A 138 -1.43 -19.79 -2.62
CA ASP A 138 -0.34 -20.56 -3.26
C ASP A 138 0.06 -20.02 -4.65
N TYR A 139 -0.40 -18.82 -5.02
CA TYR A 139 -0.17 -18.25 -6.35
C TYR A 139 -0.12 -16.73 -6.31
N PHE A 140 0.52 -16.12 -7.31
CA PHE A 140 0.55 -14.66 -7.44
C PHE A 140 -0.84 -14.08 -7.74
N VAL A 141 -1.23 -13.08 -6.96
CA VAL A 141 -2.48 -12.32 -7.13
C VAL A 141 -2.16 -10.90 -7.57
N ASP A 142 -2.86 -10.38 -8.59
CA ASP A 142 -2.66 -9.01 -9.05
C ASP A 142 -3.09 -7.96 -8.00
N PHE A 143 -2.41 -6.81 -7.96
CA PHE A 143 -2.65 -5.78 -6.95
C PHE A 143 -4.10 -5.26 -6.89
N PRO A 144 -4.86 -5.14 -8.01
CA PRO A 144 -6.28 -4.80 -7.91
C PRO A 144 -7.08 -5.83 -7.12
N SER A 145 -6.82 -7.12 -7.35
CA SER A 145 -7.50 -8.21 -6.66
C SER A 145 -7.11 -8.27 -5.18
N VAL A 146 -5.85 -8.01 -4.83
CA VAL A 146 -5.40 -7.89 -3.44
C VAL A 146 -6.15 -6.78 -2.70
N ALA A 147 -6.33 -5.61 -3.31
CA ALA A 147 -7.05 -4.50 -2.68
C ALA A 147 -8.54 -4.79 -2.48
N VAL A 148 -9.19 -5.47 -3.44
CA VAL A 148 -10.57 -5.94 -3.31
C VAL A 148 -10.68 -6.96 -2.18
N GLU A 149 -9.78 -7.93 -2.12
CA GLU A 149 -9.78 -8.96 -1.09
C GLU A 149 -9.53 -8.37 0.31
N LEU A 150 -8.62 -7.40 0.44
CA LEU A 150 -8.45 -6.67 1.70
C LEU A 150 -9.75 -5.98 2.11
N ARG A 151 -10.45 -5.32 1.18
CA ARG A 151 -11.72 -4.62 1.47
C ARG A 151 -12.77 -5.56 2.05
N GLU A 152 -12.94 -6.74 1.47
CA GLU A 152 -13.92 -7.70 1.99
C GLU A 152 -13.49 -8.22 3.37
N ARG A 153 -12.23 -8.64 3.53
CA ARG A 153 -11.72 -9.18 4.81
C ARG A 153 -11.78 -8.17 5.95
N VAL A 154 -11.45 -6.90 5.73
CA VAL A 154 -11.52 -5.87 6.79
C VAL A 154 -12.97 -5.51 7.13
N ARG A 155 -13.87 -5.46 6.14
CA ARG A 155 -15.30 -5.24 6.40
C ARG A 155 -15.88 -6.38 7.23
N GLU A 156 -15.60 -7.62 6.88
CA GLU A 156 -16.00 -8.80 7.65
C GLU A 156 -15.38 -8.81 9.06
N ALA A 157 -14.12 -8.41 9.20
CA ALA A 157 -13.45 -8.34 10.49
C ALA A 157 -14.05 -7.26 11.39
N VAL A 158 -14.43 -6.11 10.85
CA VAL A 158 -15.11 -5.03 11.62
C VAL A 158 -16.52 -5.45 12.03
N LEU A 159 -17.26 -6.13 11.15
CA LEU A 159 -18.59 -6.66 11.48
C LEU A 159 -18.51 -7.72 12.59
N ARG A 160 -17.54 -8.63 12.53
CA ARG A 160 -17.32 -9.66 13.57
C ARG A 160 -16.93 -9.06 14.91
N GLU A 161 -16.20 -7.95 14.91
CA GLU A 161 -15.83 -7.21 16.12
C GLU A 161 -17.03 -6.48 16.77
N GLY A 162 -18.16 -6.37 16.07
CA GLY A 162 -19.37 -5.72 16.58
C GLY A 162 -19.29 -4.19 16.62
N LEU A 163 -18.31 -3.59 15.94
CA LEU A 163 -18.19 -2.14 15.83
C LEU A 163 -19.37 -1.58 15.01
N GLN A 164 -20.07 -0.59 15.56
CA GLN A 164 -21.25 0.01 14.95
C GLN A 164 -20.84 1.00 13.83
N VAL A 165 -20.38 0.44 12.71
CA VAL A 165 -19.99 1.17 11.50
C VAL A 165 -20.71 0.58 10.31
N ASP A 166 -21.35 1.44 9.52
CA ASP A 166 -21.82 1.05 8.20
C ASP A 166 -20.61 0.60 7.35
N LYS A 167 -20.61 -0.65 6.92
CA LYS A 167 -19.53 -1.25 6.14
C LYS A 167 -19.21 -0.45 4.87
N GLU A 168 -20.19 0.25 4.29
CA GLU A 168 -19.97 1.07 3.10
C GLU A 168 -19.15 2.33 3.37
N ARG A 169 -19.05 2.74 4.64
CA ARG A 169 -18.15 3.80 5.10
C ARG A 169 -16.73 3.33 5.35
N ILE A 170 -16.46 2.02 5.26
CA ILE A 170 -15.11 1.45 5.33
C ILE A 170 -14.58 1.34 3.90
N ALA A 171 -13.65 2.22 3.56
CA ALA A 171 -13.07 2.32 2.24
C ALA A 171 -11.62 1.85 2.23
N VAL A 172 -11.27 0.93 1.33
CA VAL A 172 -9.87 0.60 1.04
C VAL A 172 -9.43 1.43 -0.15
N TRP A 173 -8.36 2.20 0.01
CA TRP A 173 -7.72 3.00 -1.04
C TRP A 173 -6.30 2.48 -1.29
N PHE A 174 -5.88 2.46 -2.55
CA PHE A 174 -4.55 2.02 -2.94
C PHE A 174 -3.54 3.15 -2.80
N LEU A 175 -2.34 2.87 -2.31
CA LEU A 175 -1.25 3.82 -2.13
C LEU A 175 -0.07 3.46 -3.03
N ALA A 176 0.28 4.37 -3.94
CA ALA A 176 1.32 4.16 -4.95
C ALA A 176 2.05 5.44 -5.36
N GLY A 177 3.28 5.30 -5.86
CA GLY A 177 3.96 6.36 -6.59
C GLY A 177 3.45 6.50 -8.03
N ALA A 178 3.62 7.69 -8.61
CA ALA A 178 3.22 7.99 -9.98
C ALA A 178 3.88 7.06 -11.02
N ASP A 179 5.11 6.60 -10.77
CA ASP A 179 5.82 5.64 -11.63
C ASP A 179 5.04 4.31 -11.77
N LEU A 180 4.48 3.80 -10.67
CA LEU A 180 3.65 2.60 -10.70
C LEU A 180 2.32 2.87 -11.40
N VAL A 181 1.70 4.02 -11.15
CA VAL A 181 0.43 4.41 -11.81
C VAL A 181 0.59 4.47 -13.33
N VAL A 182 1.70 5.01 -13.84
CA VAL A 182 1.98 5.05 -15.28
C VAL A 182 2.23 3.65 -15.83
N ARG A 183 3.13 2.88 -15.22
CA ARG A 183 3.50 1.52 -15.70
C ARG A 183 2.33 0.54 -15.67
N ALA A 184 1.47 0.64 -14.66
CA ALA A 184 0.39 -0.31 -14.41
C ALA A 184 -1.00 0.32 -14.53
N GLY A 185 -1.16 1.37 -15.35
CA GLY A 185 -2.40 2.16 -15.45
C GLY A 185 -3.66 1.34 -15.73
N GLY A 186 -3.55 0.20 -16.43
CA GLY A 186 -4.68 -0.72 -16.62
C GLY A 186 -5.23 -1.28 -15.29
N GLY A 187 -4.35 -1.61 -14.34
CA GLY A 187 -4.73 -2.07 -13.01
C GLY A 187 -5.36 -0.97 -12.16
N PHE A 188 -4.82 0.25 -12.22
CA PHE A 188 -5.41 1.40 -11.50
C PHE A 188 -6.78 1.80 -12.06
N ARG A 189 -6.99 1.70 -13.38
CA ARG A 189 -8.33 1.85 -13.97
C ARG A 189 -9.28 0.74 -13.54
N ARG A 190 -8.78 -0.48 -13.30
CA ARG A 190 -9.59 -1.56 -12.72
C ARG A 190 -9.99 -1.26 -11.28
N LEU A 191 -9.08 -0.72 -10.46
CA LEU A 191 -9.39 -0.25 -9.10
C LEU A 191 -10.50 0.81 -9.11
N ALA A 192 -10.36 1.84 -9.96
CA ALA A 192 -11.37 2.89 -10.12
C ALA A 192 -12.78 2.33 -10.44
N ARG A 193 -12.86 1.39 -11.39
CA ARG A 193 -14.14 0.74 -11.78
C ARG A 193 -14.81 -0.05 -10.67
N VAL A 194 -14.05 -0.50 -9.66
CA VAL A 194 -14.59 -1.22 -8.50
C VAL A 194 -14.70 -0.34 -7.25
N GLY A 195 -14.58 0.98 -7.42
CA GLY A 195 -14.73 1.97 -6.36
C GLY A 195 -13.54 2.08 -5.39
N ILE A 196 -12.37 1.59 -5.77
CA ILE A 196 -11.14 1.74 -4.98
C ILE A 196 -10.35 2.92 -5.55
N LYS A 197 -10.29 4.01 -4.77
CA LYS A 197 -9.48 5.19 -5.09
C LYS A 197 -7.99 4.89 -4.93
N THR A 198 -7.16 5.67 -5.61
CA THR A 198 -5.71 5.61 -5.46
C THR A 198 -5.18 6.92 -4.90
N VAL A 199 -4.47 6.87 -3.78
CA VAL A 199 -3.59 7.95 -3.33
C VAL A 199 -2.28 7.82 -4.09
N CYS A 200 -2.03 8.77 -4.99
CA CYS A 200 -0.89 8.77 -5.88
C CYS A 200 0.13 9.81 -5.42
N ALA A 201 1.32 9.38 -5.07
CA ALA A 201 2.45 10.26 -4.79
C ALA A 201 3.11 10.71 -6.10
N MET A 202 3.11 12.02 -6.35
CA MET A 202 3.82 12.61 -7.47
C MET A 202 5.33 12.44 -7.27
N ARG A 203 6.00 11.91 -8.29
CA ARG A 203 7.46 11.82 -8.38
C ARG A 203 7.91 12.13 -9.80
N VAL A 204 9.09 12.72 -9.93
CA VAL A 204 9.75 12.86 -11.23
C VAL A 204 10.39 11.51 -11.56
N ALA A 205 9.99 10.93 -12.68
CA ALA A 205 10.52 9.67 -13.21
C ALA A 205 10.63 9.82 -14.74
N PRO A 206 11.71 10.48 -15.23
CA PRO A 206 11.88 10.77 -16.65
C PRO A 206 11.86 9.51 -17.53
N GLU A 207 12.32 8.37 -17.01
CA GLU A 207 12.28 7.05 -17.65
C GLU A 207 10.86 6.55 -17.95
N HIS A 208 9.86 7.12 -17.28
CA HIS A 208 8.44 6.85 -17.50
C HIS A 208 7.71 8.02 -18.16
N GLY A 209 8.46 9.01 -18.66
CA GLY A 209 7.90 10.23 -19.23
C GLY A 209 7.12 11.03 -18.18
N LEU A 210 7.58 11.03 -16.92
CA LEU A 210 7.05 11.85 -15.83
C LEU A 210 8.05 12.95 -15.48
N ILE A 211 8.02 14.04 -16.24
CA ILE A 211 8.97 15.16 -16.06
C ILE A 211 8.38 16.33 -15.26
N SER A 212 7.05 16.43 -15.18
CA SER A 212 6.36 17.47 -14.43
C SER A 212 5.00 16.98 -13.93
N LYS A 213 4.43 17.72 -12.98
CA LYS A 213 3.07 17.48 -12.49
C LYS A 213 2.04 17.62 -13.61
N ASP A 214 2.19 18.60 -14.49
CA ASP A 214 1.25 18.85 -15.58
C ASP A 214 1.22 17.70 -16.58
N ASN A 215 2.40 17.19 -16.95
CA ASN A 215 2.52 16.04 -17.81
C ASN A 215 1.91 14.77 -17.19
N PHE A 216 2.01 14.59 -15.87
CA PHE A 216 1.29 13.51 -15.20
C PHE A 216 -0.22 13.72 -15.19
N VAL A 217 -0.69 14.95 -14.95
CA VAL A 217 -2.13 15.27 -15.00
C VAL A 217 -2.70 15.00 -16.40
N ASP A 218 -1.96 15.28 -17.46
CA ASP A 218 -2.40 14.98 -18.82
C ASP A 218 -2.44 13.47 -19.10
N TYR A 219 -1.49 12.70 -18.57
CA TYR A 219 -1.58 11.23 -18.55
C TYR A 219 -2.87 10.76 -17.84
N LEU A 220 -3.17 11.33 -16.66
CA LEU A 220 -4.38 10.97 -15.90
C LEU A 220 -5.65 11.31 -16.66
N LYS A 221 -5.74 12.49 -17.29
CA LYS A 221 -6.89 12.85 -18.14
C LYS A 221 -7.07 11.87 -19.30
N GLY A 222 -5.98 11.46 -19.96
CA GLY A 222 -6.02 10.50 -21.07
C GLY A 222 -6.43 9.09 -20.63
N GLY A 223 -6.02 8.65 -19.44
CA GLY A 223 -6.29 7.30 -18.94
C GLY A 223 -7.62 7.17 -18.16
N PHE A 224 -7.90 8.12 -17.28
CA PHE A 224 -9.03 8.10 -16.33
C PHE A 224 -10.16 9.05 -16.74
N GLY A 225 -9.95 9.90 -17.74
CA GLY A 225 -10.94 10.88 -18.20
C GLY A 225 -10.83 12.23 -17.48
N PRO A 226 -11.67 13.20 -17.87
CA PRO A 226 -11.62 14.56 -17.33
C PRO A 226 -11.88 14.61 -15.80
N GLU A 227 -12.67 13.68 -15.30
CA GLU A 227 -13.06 13.55 -13.88
C GLU A 227 -12.10 12.65 -13.07
N TRP A 228 -10.85 12.48 -13.51
CA TRP A 228 -9.86 11.59 -12.87
C TRP A 228 -9.69 11.80 -11.35
N ARG A 229 -9.99 13.00 -10.83
CA ARG A 229 -9.94 13.34 -9.40
C ARG A 229 -10.95 12.55 -8.56
N ASN A 230 -11.97 11.98 -9.20
CA ASN A 230 -12.88 11.05 -8.54
C ASN A 230 -12.20 9.73 -8.18
N ASP A 231 -11.13 9.36 -8.89
CA ASP A 231 -10.45 8.07 -8.72
C ASP A 231 -9.06 8.22 -8.10
N ILE A 232 -8.36 9.33 -8.35
CA ILE A 232 -6.99 9.56 -7.90
C ILE A 232 -6.90 10.79 -6.99
N VAL A 233 -6.39 10.57 -5.78
CA VAL A 233 -5.97 11.63 -4.85
C VAL A 233 -4.47 11.87 -5.06
N LEU A 234 -4.12 12.98 -5.70
CA LEU A 234 -2.72 13.31 -6.01
C LEU A 234 -2.06 14.06 -4.84
N ILE A 235 -1.01 13.46 -4.27
CA ILE A 235 -0.21 14.07 -3.20
C ILE A 235 1.17 14.44 -3.74
N ASN A 236 1.70 15.60 -3.34
CA ASN A 236 3.10 15.91 -3.60
C ASN A 236 3.94 15.23 -2.52
N GLU A 237 4.91 14.39 -2.89
CA GLU A 237 5.92 13.98 -1.92
C GLU A 237 6.87 15.15 -1.64
N ALA A 238 7.23 15.34 -0.38
CA ALA A 238 8.40 16.15 -0.06
C ALA A 238 9.62 15.49 -0.73
N PRO A 239 10.48 16.24 -1.44
CA PRO A 239 11.67 15.66 -2.04
C PRO A 239 12.59 15.21 -0.92
N VAL A 240 12.67 13.89 -0.68
CA VAL A 240 13.77 13.31 0.10
C VAL A 240 14.97 13.29 -0.84
N VAL A 241 15.70 14.40 -0.85
CA VAL A 241 17.01 14.48 -1.50
C VAL A 241 18.03 13.99 -0.47
N GLU A 242 18.49 12.75 -0.61
CA GLU A 242 19.76 12.37 -0.01
C GLU A 242 20.93 12.76 -0.93
N GLU A 243 22.12 12.91 -0.34
CA GLU A 243 23.36 13.23 -1.04
C GLU A 243 23.56 12.32 -2.25
N GLY A 244 23.70 12.92 -3.43
CA GLY A 244 23.89 12.20 -4.70
C GLY A 244 22.65 12.10 -5.60
N GLY A 245 21.50 12.66 -5.19
CA GLY A 245 20.36 12.90 -6.09
C GLY A 245 19.57 11.66 -6.54
N MET A 246 19.91 10.46 -6.06
CA MET A 246 19.11 9.26 -6.25
C MET A 246 18.11 9.10 -5.11
N GLY A 247 16.82 8.98 -5.45
CA GLY A 247 15.78 8.68 -4.46
C GLY A 247 15.96 7.31 -3.82
N LEU A 248 15.54 7.19 -2.56
CA LEU A 248 15.54 5.93 -1.80
C LEU A 248 14.80 4.82 -2.56
N SER A 249 15.46 3.67 -2.75
CA SER A 249 14.84 2.51 -3.41
C SER A 249 15.38 1.19 -2.88
N SER A 250 14.60 0.11 -2.98
CA SER A 250 15.10 -1.23 -2.63
C SER A 250 16.29 -1.64 -3.49
N THR A 251 16.38 -1.16 -4.74
CA THR A 251 17.53 -1.40 -5.62
C THR A 251 18.81 -0.76 -5.08
N LEU A 252 18.71 0.46 -4.53
CA LEU A 252 19.82 1.13 -3.86
C LEU A 252 20.28 0.33 -2.62
N VAL A 253 19.34 -0.13 -1.79
CA VAL A 253 19.65 -0.93 -0.59
C VAL A 253 20.37 -2.23 -0.98
N ARG A 254 19.81 -3.01 -1.93
CA ARG A 254 20.45 -4.24 -2.40
C ARG A 254 21.83 -4.00 -3.02
N ARG A 255 22.03 -2.86 -3.70
CA ARG A 255 23.34 -2.49 -4.26
C ARG A 255 24.35 -2.22 -3.14
N ARG A 256 24.00 -1.40 -2.15
CA ARG A 256 24.86 -1.09 -1.01
C ARG A 256 25.26 -2.35 -0.22
N LEU A 257 24.31 -3.24 0.04
CA LEU A 257 24.59 -4.53 0.68
C LEU A 257 25.67 -5.35 -0.07
N ARG A 258 25.50 -5.54 -1.39
CA ARG A 258 26.48 -6.29 -2.21
C ARG A 258 27.85 -5.62 -2.29
N GLU A 259 27.90 -4.30 -2.18
CA GLU A 259 29.14 -3.51 -2.18
C GLU A 259 29.80 -3.48 -0.79
N GLY A 260 29.22 -4.13 0.23
CA GLY A 260 29.69 -4.06 1.62
C GLY A 260 29.51 -2.67 2.24
N GLY A 261 28.65 -1.84 1.66
CA GLY A 261 28.39 -0.48 2.08
C GLY A 261 27.29 -0.38 3.14
N ASP A 262 27.24 0.78 3.78
CA ASP A 262 26.24 1.10 4.79
C ASP A 262 24.85 1.36 4.18
N ILE A 263 23.82 0.92 4.90
CA ILE A 263 22.39 1.07 4.60
C ILE A 263 21.63 1.82 5.69
N ASP A 264 22.33 2.34 6.71
CA ASP A 264 21.77 3.25 7.69
C ASP A 264 21.17 4.48 6.99
N GLY A 265 20.01 4.92 7.47
CA GLY A 265 19.23 5.98 6.81
C GLY A 265 18.44 5.52 5.57
N LEU A 266 18.76 4.37 4.98
CA LEU A 266 17.96 3.80 3.89
C LEU A 266 16.78 2.96 4.42
N VAL A 267 16.98 2.27 5.53
CA VAL A 267 15.97 1.41 6.18
C VAL A 267 15.89 1.72 7.67
N GLU A 268 14.85 1.21 8.34
CA GLU A 268 14.76 1.27 9.81
C GLU A 268 15.93 0.49 10.45
N GLN A 269 16.43 0.97 11.59
CA GLN A 269 17.60 0.36 12.25
C GLN A 269 17.41 -1.14 12.53
N GLN A 270 16.19 -1.54 12.92
CA GLN A 270 15.84 -2.94 13.17
C GLN A 270 15.87 -3.78 11.89
N VAL A 271 15.54 -3.19 10.74
CA VAL A 271 15.62 -3.84 9.43
C VAL A 271 17.08 -4.01 9.00
N ALA A 272 17.92 -3.00 9.22
CA ALA A 272 19.36 -3.10 8.96
C ALA A 272 20.01 -4.22 9.81
N ALA A 273 19.67 -4.29 11.10
CA ALA A 273 20.12 -5.35 12.00
C ALA A 273 19.67 -6.74 11.52
N TYR A 274 18.40 -6.88 11.11
CA TYR A 274 17.85 -8.13 10.60
C TYR A 274 18.56 -8.61 9.33
N LEU A 275 18.79 -7.70 8.36
CA LEU A 275 19.50 -8.02 7.12
C LEU A 275 20.90 -8.58 7.40
N LYS A 276 21.62 -7.97 8.35
CA LYS A 276 22.96 -8.39 8.76
C LYS A 276 22.95 -9.72 9.51
N GLU A 277 22.05 -9.90 10.48
CA GLU A 277 21.94 -11.13 11.27
C GLU A 277 21.65 -12.35 10.40
N HIS A 278 20.75 -12.19 9.43
CA HIS A 278 20.33 -13.26 8.52
C HIS A 278 21.18 -13.38 7.26
N ARG A 279 22.27 -12.59 7.12
CA ARG A 279 23.19 -12.60 5.97
C ARG A 279 22.45 -12.49 4.63
N ILE A 280 21.43 -11.64 4.58
CA ILE A 280 20.56 -11.51 3.42
C ILE A 280 21.27 -10.74 2.31
N LEU A 281 21.44 -11.40 1.16
CA LEU A 281 22.19 -10.89 0.00
C LEU A 281 23.69 -10.64 0.27
N ASP A 282 24.22 -11.18 1.37
CA ASP A 282 25.66 -11.34 1.54
C ASP A 282 26.14 -12.39 0.53
N LEU A 283 26.95 -11.95 -0.43
CA LEU A 283 27.76 -12.81 -1.29
C LEU A 283 29.17 -12.94 -0.71
#